data_AF-A0A9W8JR70-F1
#
_entry.id   AF-A0A9W8JR70-F1
#
_cell.length_a   1.000
_cell.length_b   1.000
_cell.length_c   1.000
_cell.angle_alpha   90.00
_cell.angle_beta   90.00
_cell.angle_gamma   90.00
#
_symmetry.space_group_name_H-M   'P 1'
#
loop_
_entity.id
_entity.type
_entity.pdbx_description
1 polymer ?
#
loop_
_entity_poly.entity_id
_entity_poly.type
_entity_poly.pdbx_seq_one_letter_code
_entity_poly.pdbx_strand_id
1 'polypeptide(L)'
;MSIPTSTNQLVESLEQYEDVVSWINDTLTPRDGDDDDSSPLPLTDLAELDHQITQLLTSLDIASEDASAQIERLIDDVSRGIPRLAYDLHFMKDGASTLQNALVGVLQRSRDAIPKETSAALDNLHQLDTVKGRMEAAREVLREAESWSTLEHEVTSLIAEKSYAKAAERLSEANKSMVVFQNTPEYDPRRNLMVNLQNQLEAALSTALISAINAQDSDACKEYFSIFSIIQRESEFRNYYYASRRSTIVSLWQNTPLVDCDPTSKAPNEGATQGFADFLPKFYTNFTYLLNTERTSICAIFPDPSFTLSHA
;
A
#
# COMPACT_ATOMS: atom_id res chain seq x y z
N MET A 1 -13.44 31.08 9.45
CA MET A 1 -14.47 30.95 8.40
C MET A 1 -15.61 31.86 8.78
N SER A 2 -16.29 32.47 7.82
CA SER A 2 -17.51 33.25 8.06
C SER A 2 -18.58 32.38 8.75
N ILE A 3 -19.40 32.98 9.61
CA ILE A 3 -20.52 32.32 10.30
C ILE A 3 -21.33 31.50 9.28
N PRO A 4 -21.57 30.19 9.50
CA PRO A 4 -22.30 29.37 8.54
C PRO A 4 -23.72 29.92 8.40
N THR A 5 -24.08 30.34 7.20
CA THR A 5 -25.33 31.07 6.95
C THR A 5 -26.52 30.14 6.72
N SER A 6 -26.30 28.82 6.69
CA SER A 6 -27.32 27.79 6.48
C SER A 6 -27.37 26.83 7.66
N THR A 7 -28.59 26.53 8.15
CA THR A 7 -28.85 25.63 9.29
C THR A 7 -28.20 24.25 9.13
N ASN A 8 -28.20 23.68 7.92
CA ASN A 8 -27.56 22.39 7.65
C ASN A 8 -26.02 22.43 7.82
N GLN A 9 -25.37 23.55 7.46
CA GLN A 9 -23.92 23.69 7.64
C GLN A 9 -23.54 23.86 9.11
N LEU A 10 -24.42 24.47 9.93
CA LEU A 10 -24.23 24.53 11.37
C LEU A 10 -24.32 23.13 12.00
N VAL A 11 -25.31 22.33 11.61
CA VAL A 11 -25.47 20.96 12.12
C VAL A 11 -24.30 20.07 11.69
N GLU A 12 -23.89 20.12 10.41
CA GLU A 12 -22.69 19.41 9.93
C GLU A 12 -21.41 19.85 10.67
N SER A 13 -21.29 21.14 10.98
CA SER A 13 -20.15 21.65 11.78
C SER A 13 -20.18 21.17 13.22
N LEU A 14 -21.37 20.95 13.80
CA LEU A 14 -21.53 20.42 15.16
C LEU A 14 -21.19 18.92 15.22
N GLU A 15 -21.55 18.15 14.19
CA GLU A 15 -21.22 16.72 14.10
C GLU A 15 -19.70 16.44 14.02
N GLN A 16 -18.93 17.40 13.50
CA GLN A 16 -17.48 17.27 13.35
C GLN A 16 -16.70 17.46 14.68
N TYR A 17 -17.37 17.94 15.73
CA TYR A 17 -16.79 18.20 17.06
C TYR A 17 -17.28 17.18 18.09
N GLU A 18 -16.37 16.71 18.95
CA GLU A 18 -16.69 15.72 20.01
C GLU A 18 -17.31 16.39 21.26
N ASP A 19 -17.03 17.68 21.48
CA ASP A 19 -17.55 18.46 22.60
C ASP A 19 -18.20 19.78 22.13
N VAL A 20 -19.45 19.98 22.52
CA VAL A 20 -20.27 21.16 22.18
C VAL A 20 -19.63 22.45 22.70
N VAL A 21 -18.93 22.40 23.85
CA VAL A 21 -18.28 23.58 24.42
C VAL A 21 -17.11 24.04 23.56
N SER A 22 -16.35 23.09 23.00
CA SER A 22 -15.24 23.39 22.08
C SER A 22 -15.71 24.01 20.77
N TRP A 23 -16.82 23.51 20.22
CA TRP A 23 -17.46 24.07 19.02
C TRP A 23 -17.97 25.51 19.25
N ILE A 24 -18.64 25.77 20.38
CA ILE A 24 -19.11 27.12 20.74
C ILE A 24 -17.94 28.09 20.84
N ASN A 25 -16.85 27.70 21.50
CA ASN A 25 -15.68 28.56 21.68
C ASN A 25 -14.98 28.88 20.34
N ASP A 26 -14.87 27.90 19.45
CA ASP A 26 -14.29 28.10 18.10
C ASP A 26 -15.20 28.93 17.18
N THR A 27 -16.51 28.83 17.35
CA THR A 27 -17.49 29.56 16.53
C THR A 27 -17.67 31.01 16.99
N LEU A 28 -17.52 31.27 18.30
CA LEU A 28 -17.65 32.61 18.89
C LEU A 28 -16.33 33.38 18.99
N THR A 29 -15.17 32.74 18.77
CA THR A 29 -13.89 33.46 18.75
C THR A 29 -13.67 34.11 17.38
N PRO A 30 -13.68 35.46 17.28
CA PRO A 30 -13.30 36.12 16.05
C PRO A 30 -11.84 35.77 15.75
N ARG A 31 -11.57 35.30 14.54
CA ARG A 31 -10.22 34.99 14.09
C ARG A 31 -9.43 36.30 14.01
N ASP A 32 -8.64 36.62 15.03
CA ASP A 32 -7.60 37.64 14.95
C ASP A 32 -6.68 37.25 13.79
N GLY A 33 -6.82 37.97 12.69
CA GLY A 33 -5.89 37.94 11.59
C GLY A 33 -4.83 39.01 11.82
N ASP A 34 -3.61 38.55 12.06
CA ASP A 34 -2.31 39.18 11.85
C ASP A 34 -2.10 40.65 12.29
N ASP A 35 -1.18 40.79 13.25
CA ASP A 35 -0.13 41.82 13.39
C ASP A 35 -0.51 43.30 13.15
N ASP A 36 -0.62 44.11 14.22
CA ASP A 36 0.36 45.16 14.55
C ASP A 36 0.08 45.86 15.90
N ASP A 37 1.18 46.21 16.55
CA ASP A 37 1.48 47.13 17.66
C ASP A 37 0.42 47.63 18.70
N SER A 38 0.84 47.54 19.96
CA SER A 38 0.48 48.30 21.16
C SER A 38 -0.77 49.22 21.16
N SER A 39 -1.86 48.74 21.78
CA SER A 39 -2.81 49.58 22.53
C SER A 39 -3.68 48.75 23.50
N PRO A 40 -4.08 49.29 24.66
CA PRO A 40 -4.87 48.55 25.63
C PRO A 40 -6.31 48.37 25.12
N LEU A 41 -6.71 47.11 24.95
CA LEU A 41 -8.08 46.56 24.90
C LEU A 41 -9.18 47.57 24.47
N PRO A 42 -9.58 47.60 23.19
CA PRO A 42 -10.95 47.96 22.91
C PRO A 42 -11.83 46.82 23.43
N LEU A 43 -12.85 47.17 24.20
CA LEU A 43 -14.01 46.31 24.43
C LEU A 43 -14.55 45.91 23.05
N THR A 44 -14.11 44.77 22.53
CA THR A 44 -14.67 44.14 21.33
C THR A 44 -16.06 43.67 21.72
N ASP A 45 -16.96 44.65 21.59
CA ASP A 45 -18.40 44.68 21.53
C ASP A 45 -19.14 43.46 22.10
N LEU A 46 -19.41 43.48 23.41
CA LEU A 46 -20.29 42.54 24.09
C LEU A 46 -21.70 42.49 23.43
N ALA A 47 -22.12 43.58 22.77
CA ALA A 47 -23.36 43.62 22.02
C ALA A 47 -23.31 42.81 20.71
N GLU A 48 -22.15 42.76 20.04
CA GLU A 48 -21.94 41.92 18.85
C GLU A 48 -21.90 40.43 19.23
N LEU A 49 -21.26 40.11 20.37
CA LEU A 49 -21.29 38.75 20.91
C LEU A 49 -22.73 38.32 21.31
N ASP A 50 -23.48 39.20 21.97
CA ASP A 50 -24.88 38.95 22.33
C ASP A 50 -25.77 38.78 21.09
N HIS A 51 -25.50 39.55 20.03
CA HIS A 51 -26.16 39.39 18.73
C HIS A 51 -25.84 38.03 18.10
N GLN A 52 -24.57 37.61 18.09
CA GLN A 52 -24.14 36.31 17.54
C GLN A 52 -24.68 35.13 18.35
N ILE A 53 -24.70 35.22 19.69
CA ILE A 53 -25.31 34.21 20.56
C ILE A 53 -26.81 34.11 20.31
N THR A 54 -27.51 35.24 20.17
CA THR A 54 -28.95 35.26 19.88
C THR A 54 -29.25 34.67 18.49
N GLN A 55 -28.41 34.97 17.49
CA GLN A 55 -28.52 34.39 16.15
C GLN A 55 -28.26 32.88 16.17
N LEU A 56 -27.24 32.42 16.90
CA LEU A 56 -26.94 31.00 17.03
C LEU A 56 -28.05 30.26 17.77
N LEU A 57 -28.57 30.83 18.86
CA LEU A 57 -29.69 30.27 19.62
C LEU A 57 -30.93 30.13 18.75
N THR A 58 -31.32 31.17 18.02
CA THR A 58 -32.48 31.10 17.12
C THR A 58 -32.28 30.11 15.98
N SER A 59 -31.07 30.02 15.43
CA SER A 59 -30.75 29.02 14.39
C SER A 59 -30.81 27.57 14.92
N LEU A 60 -30.36 27.34 16.16
CA LEU A 60 -30.41 26.05 16.82
C LEU A 60 -31.86 25.67 17.18
N ASP A 61 -32.65 26.64 17.62
CA ASP A 61 -34.07 26.44 17.94
C ASP A 61 -34.86 26.05 16.67
N ILE A 62 -34.63 26.76 15.56
CA ILE A 62 -35.20 26.42 14.25
C ILE A 62 -34.72 25.04 13.77
N ALA A 63 -33.44 24.72 13.93
CA ALA A 63 -32.91 23.41 13.56
C ALA A 63 -33.50 22.27 14.43
N SER A 64 -33.74 22.52 15.72
CA SER A 64 -34.38 21.59 16.65
C SER A 64 -35.85 21.35 16.30
N GLU A 65 -36.60 22.41 16.01
CA GLU A 65 -37.99 22.30 15.56
C GLU A 65 -38.10 21.58 14.20
N ASP A 66 -37.21 21.89 13.25
CA ASP A 66 -37.21 21.23 11.95
C ASP A 66 -36.80 19.75 12.07
N ALA A 67 -35.80 19.42 12.90
CA ALA A 67 -35.43 18.03 13.18
C ALA A 67 -36.61 17.26 13.81
N SER A 68 -37.33 17.88 14.76
CA SER A 68 -38.51 17.28 15.39
C SER A 68 -39.63 17.04 14.38
N ALA A 69 -39.90 18.02 13.50
CA ALA A 69 -40.89 17.90 12.44
C ALA A 69 -40.49 16.85 11.37
N GLN A 70 -39.21 16.74 11.03
CA GLN A 70 -38.70 15.69 10.15
C GLN A 70 -38.86 14.30 10.77
N ILE A 71 -38.57 14.15 12.07
CA ILE A 71 -38.78 12.90 12.79
C ILE A 71 -40.26 12.51 12.78
N GLU A 72 -41.19 13.44 13.04
CA GLU A 72 -42.62 13.15 12.97
C GLU A 72 -43.09 12.71 11.58
N ARG A 73 -42.61 13.37 10.52
CA ARG A 73 -42.92 12.97 9.13
C ARG A 73 -42.37 11.57 8.82
N LEU A 74 -41.13 11.29 9.21
CA LEU A 74 -40.52 9.97 9.04
C LEU A 74 -41.28 8.91 9.83
N ILE A 75 -41.73 9.21 11.05
CA ILE A 75 -42.55 8.30 11.85
C ILE A 75 -43.88 8.03 11.16
N ASP A 76 -44.58 9.03 10.63
CA ASP A 76 -45.85 8.82 9.91
C ASP A 76 -45.61 7.97 8.65
N ASP A 77 -44.59 8.29 7.85
CA ASP A 77 -44.25 7.54 6.63
C ASP A 77 -43.86 6.08 6.95
N VAL A 78 -43.04 5.85 7.99
CA VAL A 78 -42.66 4.52 8.44
C VAL A 78 -43.87 3.77 8.99
N SER A 79 -44.74 4.43 9.79
CA SER A 79 -45.95 3.82 10.34
C SER A 79 -46.93 3.39 9.25
N ARG A 80 -46.97 4.11 8.12
CA ARG A 80 -47.75 3.77 6.93
C ARG A 80 -47.09 2.69 6.07
N GLY A 81 -45.76 2.64 6.02
CA GLY A 81 -44.99 1.66 5.27
C GLY A 81 -44.92 0.27 5.93
N ILE A 82 -44.86 0.22 7.26
CA ILE A 82 -44.72 -1.03 8.03
C ILE A 82 -45.83 -2.06 7.72
N PRO A 83 -47.13 -1.71 7.68
CA PRO A 83 -48.18 -2.69 7.37
C PRO A 83 -48.03 -3.32 5.98
N ARG A 84 -47.58 -2.54 4.99
CA ARG A 84 -47.33 -3.03 3.63
C ARG A 84 -46.12 -3.96 3.58
N LEU A 85 -45.00 -3.56 4.20
CA LEU A 85 -43.82 -4.42 4.32
C LEU A 85 -44.12 -5.71 5.09
N ALA A 86 -44.93 -5.65 6.14
CA ALA A 86 -45.36 -6.83 6.88
C ALA A 86 -46.18 -7.78 6.00
N TYR A 87 -47.09 -7.25 5.17
CA TYR A 87 -47.83 -8.05 4.20
C TYR A 87 -46.92 -8.69 3.15
N ASP A 88 -46.01 -7.91 2.57
CA ASP A 88 -45.07 -8.40 1.55
C ASP A 88 -44.13 -9.49 2.13
N LEU A 89 -43.66 -9.33 3.36
CA LEU A 89 -42.88 -10.36 4.07
C LEU A 89 -43.71 -11.62 4.34
N HIS A 90 -44.98 -11.48 4.71
CA HIS A 90 -45.85 -12.63 4.94
C HIS A 90 -46.10 -13.38 3.63
N PHE A 91 -46.39 -12.65 2.55
CA PHE A 91 -46.56 -13.22 1.22
C PHE A 91 -45.28 -13.93 0.73
N MET A 92 -44.11 -13.33 0.95
CA MET A 92 -42.82 -13.94 0.61
C MET A 92 -42.56 -15.20 1.43
N LYS A 93 -42.89 -15.20 2.73
CA LYS A 93 -42.79 -16.37 3.60
C LYS A 93 -43.72 -17.50 3.13
N ASP A 94 -44.96 -17.18 2.79
CA ASP A 94 -45.95 -18.15 2.33
C ASP A 94 -45.57 -18.71 0.94
N GLY A 95 -45.05 -17.86 0.06
CA GLY A 95 -44.46 -18.26 -1.23
C GLY A 95 -43.24 -19.17 -1.05
N ALA A 96 -42.33 -18.84 -0.14
CA ALA A 96 -41.16 -19.67 0.17
C ALA A 96 -41.55 -21.03 0.78
N SER A 97 -42.52 -21.05 1.70
CA SER A 97 -43.06 -22.29 2.28
C SER A 97 -43.72 -23.18 1.21
N THR A 98 -44.50 -22.57 0.31
CA THR A 98 -45.12 -23.28 -0.81
C THR A 98 -44.07 -23.88 -1.74
N LEU A 99 -43.02 -23.11 -2.07
CA LEU A 99 -41.91 -23.57 -2.90
C LEU A 99 -41.11 -24.68 -2.21
N GLN A 100 -40.86 -24.56 -0.90
CA GLN A 100 -40.21 -25.60 -0.12
C GLN A 100 -41.00 -26.92 -0.17
N ASN A 101 -42.33 -26.86 0.01
CA ASN A 101 -43.18 -28.04 -0.08
C ASN A 101 -43.18 -28.64 -1.50
N ALA A 102 -43.22 -27.80 -2.53
CA ALA A 102 -43.12 -28.25 -3.92
C ALA A 102 -41.76 -28.92 -4.20
N LEU A 103 -40.66 -28.34 -3.73
CA LEU A 103 -39.31 -28.89 -3.86
C LEU A 103 -39.20 -30.25 -3.17
N VAL A 104 -39.69 -30.37 -1.95
CA VAL A 104 -39.73 -31.65 -1.22
C VAL A 104 -40.54 -32.69 -1.99
N GLY A 105 -41.69 -32.31 -2.55
CA GLY A 105 -42.49 -33.20 -3.39
C GLY A 105 -41.78 -33.65 -4.68
N VAL A 106 -41.04 -32.74 -5.33
CA VAL A 106 -40.21 -33.06 -6.50
C VAL A 106 -39.05 -33.99 -6.13
N LEU A 107 -38.36 -33.72 -5.03
CA LEU A 107 -37.26 -34.54 -4.52
C LEU A 107 -37.73 -35.94 -4.12
N GLN A 108 -38.90 -36.07 -3.49
CA GLN A 108 -39.51 -37.36 -3.19
C GLN A 108 -39.85 -38.12 -4.48
N ARG A 109 -40.50 -37.44 -5.44
CA ARG A 109 -40.86 -38.06 -6.72
C ARG A 109 -39.63 -38.47 -7.54
N SER A 110 -38.55 -37.68 -7.53
CA SER A 110 -37.29 -38.06 -8.16
C SER A 110 -36.61 -39.21 -7.44
N ARG A 111 -36.67 -39.25 -6.11
CA ARG A 111 -36.12 -40.35 -5.29
C ARG A 111 -36.88 -41.65 -5.53
N ASP A 112 -38.20 -41.61 -5.63
CA ASP A 112 -39.04 -42.77 -5.88
C ASP A 112 -38.93 -43.27 -7.34
N ALA A 113 -38.62 -42.37 -8.29
CA ALA A 113 -38.37 -42.73 -9.68
C ALA A 113 -37.03 -43.45 -9.91
N ILE A 114 -36.08 -43.33 -8.97
CA ILE A 114 -34.78 -43.99 -9.04
C ILE A 114 -34.88 -45.33 -8.27
N PRO A 115 -34.61 -46.48 -8.89
CA PRO A 115 -34.55 -47.76 -8.17
C PRO A 115 -33.58 -47.68 -6.99
N LYS A 116 -33.94 -48.30 -5.85
CA LYS A 116 -33.11 -48.28 -4.62
C LYS A 116 -31.69 -48.81 -4.82
N GLU A 117 -31.48 -49.73 -5.76
CA GLU A 117 -30.15 -50.21 -6.14
C GLU A 117 -29.34 -49.14 -6.88
N THR A 118 -29.99 -48.38 -7.78
CA THR A 118 -29.36 -47.28 -8.51
C THR A 118 -29.06 -46.11 -7.57
N SER A 119 -29.91 -45.81 -6.58
CA SER A 119 -29.62 -44.79 -5.57
C SER A 119 -28.41 -45.17 -4.71
N ALA A 120 -28.30 -46.43 -4.30
CA ALA A 120 -27.13 -46.91 -3.54
C ALA A 120 -25.84 -46.87 -4.36
N ALA A 121 -25.91 -47.17 -5.66
CA ALA A 121 -24.78 -47.05 -6.58
C ALA A 121 -24.36 -45.59 -6.79
N LEU A 122 -25.31 -44.66 -6.92
CA LEU A 122 -25.05 -43.23 -7.05
C LEU A 122 -24.48 -42.63 -5.77
N ASP A 123 -24.98 -43.03 -4.59
CA ASP A 123 -24.42 -42.59 -3.30
C ASP A 123 -22.97 -43.08 -3.13
N ASN A 124 -22.67 -44.32 -3.52
CA ASN A 124 -21.30 -44.84 -3.54
C ASN A 124 -20.42 -44.06 -4.53
N LEU A 125 -20.94 -43.73 -5.71
CA LEU A 125 -20.20 -42.94 -6.71
C LEU A 125 -19.93 -41.52 -6.20
N HIS A 126 -20.91 -40.89 -5.53
CA HIS A 126 -20.73 -39.57 -4.92
C HIS A 126 -19.71 -39.61 -3.78
N GLN A 127 -19.71 -40.65 -2.94
CA GLN A 127 -18.69 -40.84 -1.92
C GLN A 127 -17.30 -41.01 -2.55
N LEU A 128 -17.18 -41.84 -3.60
CA LEU A 128 -15.94 -42.03 -4.36
C LEU A 128 -15.45 -40.72 -5.00
N ASP A 129 -16.34 -39.93 -5.59
CA ASP A 129 -16.01 -38.65 -6.20
C ASP A 129 -15.56 -37.62 -5.14
N THR A 130 -16.25 -37.58 -4.00
CA THR A 130 -15.86 -36.72 -2.87
C THR A 130 -14.48 -37.12 -2.33
N VAL A 131 -14.21 -38.42 -2.20
CA VAL A 131 -12.90 -38.92 -1.76
C VAL A 131 -11.83 -38.61 -2.79
N LYS A 132 -12.13 -38.81 -4.09
CA LYS A 132 -11.21 -38.49 -5.19
C LYS A 132 -10.87 -37.00 -5.21
N GLY A 133 -11.85 -36.11 -5.12
CA GLY A 133 -11.63 -34.66 -5.08
C GLY A 133 -10.79 -34.24 -3.88
N ARG A 134 -11.03 -34.83 -2.70
CA ARG A 134 -10.19 -34.61 -1.52
C ARG A 134 -8.77 -35.15 -1.70
N MET A 135 -8.60 -36.31 -2.32
CA MET A 135 -7.28 -36.88 -2.61
C MET A 135 -6.51 -36.04 -3.62
N GLU A 136 -7.16 -35.53 -4.66
CA GLU A 136 -6.54 -34.64 -5.65
C GLU A 136 -6.11 -33.31 -5.01
N ALA A 137 -6.96 -32.72 -4.18
CA ALA A 137 -6.61 -31.51 -3.42
C ALA A 137 -5.44 -31.76 -2.46
N ALA A 138 -5.47 -32.87 -1.70
CA ALA A 138 -4.37 -33.24 -0.81
C ALA A 138 -3.08 -33.53 -1.59
N ARG A 139 -3.17 -34.16 -2.77
CA ARG A 139 -2.02 -34.41 -3.64
C ARG A 139 -1.40 -33.11 -4.11
N GLU A 140 -2.20 -32.12 -4.50
CA GLU A 140 -1.68 -30.82 -4.94
C GLU A 140 -0.97 -30.08 -3.79
N VAL A 141 -1.56 -30.08 -2.59
CA VAL A 141 -0.94 -29.51 -1.40
C VAL A 141 0.35 -30.22 -1.02
N LEU A 142 0.42 -31.55 -1.14
CA LEU A 142 1.64 -32.32 -0.86
C LEU A 142 2.73 -32.08 -1.91
N ARG A 143 2.36 -31.98 -3.19
CA ARG A 143 3.31 -31.66 -4.27
C ARG A 143 3.90 -30.27 -4.06
N GLU A 144 3.08 -29.33 -3.63
CA GLU A 144 3.55 -28.01 -3.25
C GLU A 144 4.41 -28.08 -1.98
N ALA A 145 4.00 -28.80 -0.94
CA ALA A 145 4.85 -28.95 0.25
C ALA A 145 6.23 -29.58 -0.06
N GLU A 146 6.29 -30.53 -1.00
CA GLU A 146 7.54 -31.10 -1.51
C GLU A 146 8.38 -30.06 -2.25
N SER A 147 7.77 -29.24 -3.13
CA SER A 147 8.48 -28.16 -3.83
C SER A 147 9.09 -27.15 -2.84
N TRP A 148 8.38 -26.81 -1.77
CA TRP A 148 8.89 -25.95 -0.70
C TRP A 148 10.03 -26.59 0.10
N SER A 149 10.00 -27.91 0.28
CA SER A 149 11.07 -28.64 0.97
C SER A 149 12.37 -28.66 0.17
N THR A 150 12.32 -28.59 -1.17
CA THR A 150 13.51 -28.55 -2.03
C THR A 150 13.91 -27.12 -2.44
N LEU A 151 12.99 -26.15 -2.32
CA LEU A 151 13.18 -24.76 -2.75
C LEU A 151 14.45 -24.11 -2.18
N GLU A 152 14.71 -24.25 -0.88
CA GLU A 152 15.89 -23.65 -0.25
C GLU A 152 17.19 -24.17 -0.87
N HIS A 153 17.30 -25.49 -1.05
CA HIS A 153 18.49 -26.10 -1.65
C HIS A 153 18.63 -25.73 -3.13
N GLU A 154 17.54 -25.72 -3.89
CA GLU A 154 17.55 -25.34 -5.30
C GLU A 154 17.96 -23.87 -5.48
N VAL A 155 17.36 -22.94 -4.73
CA VAL A 155 17.66 -21.51 -4.82
C VAL A 155 19.10 -21.22 -4.39
N THR A 156 19.57 -21.81 -3.28
CA THR A 156 20.96 -21.61 -2.83
C THR A 156 21.98 -22.19 -3.81
N SER A 157 21.71 -23.33 -4.45
CA SER A 157 22.55 -23.89 -5.52
C SER A 157 22.57 -22.98 -6.75
N LEU A 158 21.40 -22.48 -7.19
CA LEU A 158 21.31 -21.57 -8.34
C LEU A 158 22.03 -20.24 -8.09
N ILE A 159 21.98 -19.72 -6.85
CA ILE A 159 22.75 -18.53 -6.44
C ILE A 159 24.26 -18.83 -6.52
N ALA A 160 24.71 -19.99 -6.06
CA ALA A 160 26.12 -20.40 -6.12
C ALA A 160 26.62 -20.57 -7.58
N GLU A 161 25.77 -21.08 -8.47
CA GLU A 161 26.04 -21.21 -9.90
C GLU A 161 25.94 -19.89 -10.68
N LYS A 162 25.59 -18.77 -10.01
CA LYS A 162 25.32 -17.45 -10.59
C LYS A 162 24.15 -17.44 -11.60
N SER A 163 23.24 -18.39 -11.50
CA SER A 163 22.03 -18.46 -12.34
C SER A 163 20.87 -17.68 -11.69
N TYR A 164 21.05 -16.36 -11.56
CA TYR A 164 20.14 -15.49 -10.80
C TYR A 164 18.72 -15.42 -11.41
N ALA A 165 18.61 -15.47 -12.75
CA ALA A 165 17.31 -15.43 -13.44
C ALA A 165 16.43 -16.65 -13.08
N LYS A 166 17.02 -17.85 -13.09
CA LYS A 166 16.30 -19.08 -12.74
C LYS A 166 15.92 -19.11 -11.26
N ALA A 167 16.80 -18.61 -10.38
CA ALA A 167 16.52 -18.49 -8.96
C ALA A 167 15.32 -17.55 -8.70
N ALA A 168 15.27 -16.39 -9.37
CA ALA A 168 14.16 -15.45 -9.25
C ALA A 168 12.85 -15.99 -9.80
N GLU A 169 12.88 -16.72 -10.92
CA GLU A 169 11.69 -17.37 -11.48
C GLU A 169 11.10 -18.40 -10.52
N ARG A 170 11.95 -19.27 -9.94
CA ARG A 170 11.54 -20.26 -8.93
C ARG A 170 10.99 -19.60 -7.66
N LEU A 171 11.59 -18.51 -7.22
CA LEU A 171 11.12 -17.74 -6.07
C LEU A 171 9.76 -17.08 -6.35
N SER A 172 9.54 -16.59 -7.57
CA SER A 172 8.26 -16.01 -8.01
C SER A 172 7.15 -17.06 -8.11
N GLU A 173 7.46 -18.25 -8.64
CA GLU A 173 6.53 -19.39 -8.70
C GLU A 173 6.12 -19.82 -7.29
N ALA A 174 7.08 -19.98 -6.38
CA ALA A 174 6.82 -20.27 -4.97
C ALA A 174 6.03 -19.16 -4.27
N ASN A 175 6.28 -17.88 -4.59
CA ASN A 175 5.47 -16.79 -4.04
C ASN A 175 3.99 -16.86 -4.49
N LYS A 176 3.71 -17.30 -5.73
CA LYS A 176 2.33 -17.49 -6.22
C LYS A 176 1.64 -18.65 -5.51
N SER A 177 2.35 -19.75 -5.25
CA SER A 177 1.79 -20.92 -4.56
C SER A 177 1.62 -20.72 -3.05
N MET A 178 2.29 -19.72 -2.47
CA MET A 178 2.14 -19.34 -1.06
C MET A 178 0.70 -18.98 -0.66
N VAL A 179 -0.13 -18.52 -1.60
CA VAL A 179 -1.55 -18.20 -1.38
C VAL A 179 -2.35 -19.40 -0.86
N VAL A 180 -1.95 -20.63 -1.24
CA VAL A 180 -2.61 -21.87 -0.81
C VAL A 180 -2.45 -22.10 0.70
N PHE A 181 -1.43 -21.51 1.33
CA PHE A 181 -1.09 -21.75 2.73
C PHE A 181 -1.52 -20.65 3.70
N GLN A 182 -2.17 -19.57 3.25
CA GLN A 182 -2.46 -18.38 4.09
C GLN A 182 -3.25 -18.67 5.39
N ASN A 183 -3.99 -19.77 5.44
CA ASN A 183 -4.79 -20.18 6.60
C ASN A 183 -4.21 -21.39 7.36
N THR A 184 -2.95 -21.75 7.10
CA THR A 184 -2.28 -22.91 7.72
C THR A 184 -1.22 -22.41 8.71
N PRO A 185 -1.02 -23.05 9.88
CA PRO A 185 0.04 -22.68 10.83
C PRO A 185 1.47 -22.76 10.27
N GLU A 186 1.64 -23.38 9.10
CA GLU A 186 2.90 -23.49 8.36
C GLU A 186 3.22 -22.25 7.51
N TYR A 187 2.32 -21.28 7.43
CA TYR A 187 2.47 -20.07 6.63
C TYR A 187 3.62 -19.18 7.11
N ASP A 188 3.67 -18.86 8.40
CA ASP A 188 4.67 -17.97 8.98
C ASP A 188 6.13 -18.48 8.80
N PRO A 189 6.46 -19.75 9.09
CA PRO A 189 7.82 -20.23 8.87
C PRO A 189 8.20 -20.21 7.37
N ARG A 190 7.29 -20.56 6.47
CA ARG A 190 7.53 -20.49 5.01
C ARG A 190 7.70 -19.06 4.52
N ARG A 191 6.95 -18.10 5.09
CA ARG A 191 7.08 -16.67 4.79
C ARG A 191 8.45 -16.15 5.20
N ASN A 192 8.94 -16.54 6.38
CA ASN A 192 10.26 -16.17 6.84
C ASN A 192 11.37 -16.77 5.97
N LEU A 193 11.23 -18.03 5.54
CA LEU A 193 12.15 -18.66 4.59
C LEU A 193 12.17 -17.92 3.25
N MET A 194 11.01 -17.57 2.71
CA MET A 194 10.88 -16.80 1.46
C MET A 194 11.61 -15.46 1.54
N VAL A 195 11.38 -14.69 2.61
CA VAL A 195 12.07 -13.40 2.83
C VAL A 195 13.58 -13.61 2.97
N ASN A 196 14.03 -14.67 3.65
CA ASN A 196 15.43 -14.99 3.78
C ASN A 196 16.08 -15.31 2.42
N LEU A 197 15.45 -16.17 1.62
CA LEU A 197 15.91 -16.51 0.26
C LEU A 197 15.94 -15.30 -0.67
N GLN A 198 14.94 -14.41 -0.58
CA GLN A 198 14.94 -13.13 -1.29
C GLN A 198 16.13 -12.26 -0.89
N ASN A 199 16.40 -12.12 0.41
CA ASN A 199 17.54 -11.33 0.91
C ASN A 199 18.89 -11.95 0.48
N GLN A 200 19.01 -13.28 0.47
CA GLN A 200 20.22 -13.95 -0.02
C GLN A 200 20.44 -13.70 -1.51
N LEU A 201 19.37 -13.80 -2.31
CA LEU A 201 19.42 -13.52 -3.74
C LEU A 201 19.77 -12.05 -3.99
N GLU A 202 19.17 -11.12 -3.26
CA GLU A 202 19.47 -9.68 -3.31
C GLU A 202 20.93 -9.38 -2.95
N ALA A 203 21.48 -9.98 -1.89
CA ALA A 203 22.88 -9.78 -1.49
C ALA A 203 23.87 -10.28 -2.55
N ALA A 204 23.59 -11.43 -3.17
CA ALA A 204 24.41 -11.96 -4.26
C ALA A 204 24.28 -11.09 -5.53
N LEU A 205 23.05 -10.67 -5.85
CA LEU A 205 22.74 -9.89 -7.04
C LEU A 205 23.24 -8.45 -6.94
N SER A 206 23.19 -7.81 -5.77
CA SER A 206 23.73 -6.47 -5.53
C SER A 206 25.25 -6.44 -5.71
N THR A 207 25.96 -7.46 -5.27
CA THR A 207 27.40 -7.59 -5.50
C THR A 207 27.72 -7.72 -7.00
N ALA A 208 26.97 -8.56 -7.72
CA ALA A 208 27.11 -8.72 -9.17
C ALA A 208 26.75 -7.43 -9.93
N LEU A 209 25.69 -6.74 -9.49
CA LEU A 209 25.22 -5.47 -10.05
C LEU A 209 26.28 -4.38 -9.89
N ILE A 210 26.85 -4.20 -8.70
CA ILE A 210 27.89 -3.19 -8.46
C ILE A 210 29.11 -3.47 -9.36
N SER A 211 29.49 -4.73 -9.53
CA SER A 211 30.56 -5.13 -10.46
C SER A 211 30.24 -4.76 -11.91
N ALA A 212 29.03 -5.05 -12.38
CA ALA A 212 28.57 -4.71 -13.73
C ALA A 212 28.47 -3.19 -13.95
N ILE A 213 28.03 -2.44 -12.94
CA ILE A 213 27.98 -0.97 -12.95
C ILE A 213 29.39 -0.39 -13.10
N ASN A 214 30.36 -0.90 -12.34
CA ASN A 214 31.77 -0.49 -12.43
C ASN A 214 32.38 -0.85 -13.80
N ALA A 215 31.96 -1.97 -14.40
CA ALA A 215 32.36 -2.37 -15.75
C ALA A 215 31.62 -1.63 -16.88
N GLN A 216 30.65 -0.77 -16.54
CA GLN A 216 29.76 -0.07 -17.48
C GLN A 216 29.00 -0.99 -18.44
N ASP A 217 28.67 -2.21 -18.02
CA ASP A 217 27.89 -3.15 -18.83
C ASP A 217 26.39 -2.85 -18.71
N SER A 218 25.84 -2.16 -19.72
CA SER A 218 24.43 -1.79 -19.74
C SER A 218 23.48 -2.97 -19.97
N ASP A 219 23.94 -4.05 -20.60
CA ASP A 219 23.09 -5.19 -20.93
C ASP A 219 22.96 -6.12 -19.74
N ALA A 220 24.05 -6.36 -18.99
CA ALA A 220 23.98 -7.04 -17.70
C ALA A 220 23.12 -6.29 -16.68
N CYS A 221 23.18 -4.94 -16.66
CA CYS A 221 22.32 -4.13 -15.79
C CYS A 221 20.83 -4.26 -16.13
N LYS A 222 20.45 -4.37 -17.41
CA LYS A 222 19.07 -4.63 -17.83
C LYS A 222 18.59 -6.01 -17.40
N GLU A 223 19.44 -7.03 -17.53
CA GLU A 223 19.12 -8.38 -17.08
C GLU A 223 18.94 -8.41 -15.56
N TYR A 224 19.81 -7.77 -14.79
CA TYR A 224 19.63 -7.66 -13.35
C TYR A 224 18.38 -6.86 -12.98
N PHE A 225 18.05 -5.79 -13.71
CA PHE A 225 16.82 -5.03 -13.49
C PHE A 225 15.56 -5.90 -13.66
N SER A 226 15.50 -6.73 -14.70
CA SER A 226 14.36 -7.64 -14.90
C SER A 226 14.23 -8.65 -13.76
N ILE A 227 15.36 -9.15 -13.24
CA ILE A 227 15.41 -10.06 -12.08
C ILE A 227 14.89 -9.36 -10.82
N PHE A 228 15.31 -8.12 -10.55
CA PHE A 228 14.79 -7.33 -9.41
C PHE A 228 13.29 -7.01 -9.55
N SER A 229 12.78 -6.81 -10.76
CA SER A 229 11.35 -6.63 -11.03
C SER A 229 10.55 -7.91 -10.71
N ILE A 230 11.07 -9.09 -11.09
CA ILE A 230 10.45 -10.39 -10.77
C ILE A 230 10.35 -10.62 -9.25
N ILE A 231 11.34 -10.16 -8.48
CA ILE A 231 11.38 -10.28 -7.01
C ILE A 231 10.59 -9.15 -6.31
N GLN A 232 10.01 -8.20 -7.08
CA GLN A 232 9.31 -7.01 -6.57
C GLN A 232 10.18 -6.08 -5.70
N ARG A 233 11.49 -6.02 -5.99
CA ARG A 233 12.48 -5.20 -5.25
C ARG A 233 13.13 -4.13 -6.13
N GLU A 234 12.32 -3.47 -6.97
CA GLU A 234 12.80 -2.45 -7.91
C GLU A 234 13.36 -1.19 -7.22
N SER A 235 12.84 -0.86 -6.03
CA SER A 235 13.32 0.27 -5.22
C SER A 235 14.76 0.05 -4.75
N GLU A 236 15.10 -1.16 -4.34
CA GLU A 236 16.45 -1.52 -3.89
C GLU A 236 17.45 -1.47 -5.05
N PHE A 237 17.08 -1.95 -6.24
CA PHE A 237 17.92 -1.80 -7.44
C PHE A 237 18.29 -0.34 -7.70
N ARG A 238 17.30 0.57 -7.66
CA ARG A 238 17.52 2.01 -7.88
C ARG A 238 18.44 2.59 -6.81
N ASN A 239 18.24 2.21 -5.54
CA ASN A 239 19.10 2.64 -4.44
C ASN A 239 20.55 2.18 -4.62
N TYR A 240 20.77 0.91 -4.99
CA TYR A 240 22.12 0.39 -5.26
C TYR A 240 22.78 1.07 -6.46
N TYR A 241 22.01 1.31 -7.53
CA TYR A 241 22.48 2.01 -8.71
C TYR A 241 22.94 3.44 -8.36
N TYR A 242 22.09 4.22 -7.67
CA TYR A 242 22.43 5.57 -7.24
C TYR A 242 23.57 5.60 -6.24
N ALA A 243 23.58 4.69 -5.25
CA ALA A 243 24.65 4.61 -4.26
C ALA A 243 26.00 4.34 -4.92
N SER A 244 26.07 3.39 -5.87
CA SER A 244 27.30 3.07 -6.59
C SER A 244 27.81 4.26 -7.42
N ARG A 245 26.95 4.90 -8.22
CA ARG A 245 27.34 6.04 -9.08
C ARG A 245 27.71 7.29 -8.29
N ARG A 246 26.94 7.60 -7.24
CA ARG A 246 27.23 8.72 -6.34
C ARG A 246 28.50 8.48 -5.53
N SER A 247 28.80 7.23 -5.15
CA SER A 247 30.01 6.88 -4.40
C SER A 247 31.28 7.35 -5.12
N THR A 248 31.34 7.25 -6.45
CA THR A 248 32.48 7.75 -7.23
C THR A 248 32.66 9.27 -7.07
N ILE A 249 31.60 10.06 -7.17
CA ILE A 249 31.65 11.53 -7.02
C ILE A 249 31.95 11.92 -5.57
N VAL A 250 31.27 11.27 -4.62
CA VAL A 250 31.43 11.55 -3.18
C VAL A 250 32.84 11.21 -2.73
N SER A 251 33.42 10.10 -3.18
CA SER A 251 34.82 9.76 -2.90
C SER A 251 35.79 10.77 -3.51
N LEU A 252 35.52 11.29 -4.72
CA LEU A 252 36.32 12.34 -5.33
C LEU A 252 36.28 13.64 -4.52
N TRP A 253 35.12 13.99 -3.97
CA TRP A 253 34.97 15.13 -3.05
C TRP A 253 35.67 14.91 -1.71
N GLN A 254 35.50 13.74 -1.09
CA GLN A 254 36.04 13.42 0.24
C GLN A 254 37.55 13.19 0.25
N ASN A 255 38.11 12.63 -0.82
CA ASN A 255 39.53 12.27 -0.90
C ASN A 255 40.42 13.40 -1.39
N THR A 256 39.86 14.55 -1.77
CA THR A 256 40.66 15.71 -2.19
C THR A 256 40.98 16.58 -0.98
N PRO A 257 42.24 16.69 -0.54
CA PRO A 257 42.62 17.61 0.52
C PRO A 257 42.54 19.06 0.01
N LEU A 258 41.48 19.75 0.41
CA LEU A 258 41.24 21.15 0.08
C LEU A 258 41.90 22.02 1.13
N VAL A 259 42.73 22.96 0.70
CA VAL A 259 43.32 23.97 1.59
C VAL A 259 42.67 25.31 1.25
N ASP A 260 41.71 25.71 2.07
CA ASP A 260 41.19 27.07 2.12
C ASP A 260 41.57 27.65 3.49
N CYS A 261 42.43 28.65 3.45
CA CYS A 261 42.96 29.44 4.58
C CYS A 261 44.12 28.81 5.39
N ASP A 262 45.26 29.51 5.29
CA ASP A 262 46.54 29.45 6.02
C ASP A 262 47.63 28.42 5.64
N PRO A 263 48.84 28.87 5.24
CA PRO A 263 49.97 28.02 4.85
C PRO A 263 50.85 27.58 6.04
N THR A 264 50.31 27.46 7.25
CA THR A 264 51.09 27.11 8.45
C THR A 264 50.57 25.87 9.16
N SER A 265 50.61 24.73 8.47
CA SER A 265 50.96 23.44 9.09
C SER A 265 51.26 22.43 7.99
N LYS A 266 52.55 22.20 7.76
CA LYS A 266 53.02 21.05 6.99
C LYS A 266 52.68 19.79 7.78
N ALA A 267 51.80 18.95 7.24
CA ALA A 267 51.83 17.52 7.51
C ALA A 267 52.25 16.79 6.22
N PRO A 268 53.12 15.77 6.32
CA PRO A 268 53.76 15.15 5.17
C PRO A 268 52.88 14.00 4.67
N ASN A 269 52.09 14.21 3.62
CA ASN A 269 51.69 13.11 2.76
C ASN A 269 51.54 13.64 1.34
N GLU A 270 52.30 13.02 0.44
CA GLU A 270 52.54 13.38 -0.95
C GLU A 270 51.30 13.16 -1.82
N GLY A 271 50.31 14.05 -1.68
CA GLY A 271 49.24 14.25 -2.66
C GLY A 271 49.09 15.75 -2.90
N ALA A 272 49.15 16.18 -4.16
CA ALA A 272 49.10 17.60 -4.53
C ALA A 272 47.87 18.29 -3.91
N THR A 273 48.09 19.12 -2.88
CA THR A 273 47.06 19.99 -2.29
C THR A 273 46.58 20.97 -3.36
N GLN A 274 45.29 20.95 -3.68
CA GLN A 274 44.68 21.87 -4.64
C GLN A 274 43.85 22.92 -3.90
N GLY A 275 43.93 24.17 -4.37
CA GLY A 275 43.03 25.24 -3.91
C GLY A 275 41.60 24.95 -4.37
N PHE A 276 40.63 25.32 -3.54
CA PHE A 276 39.21 25.07 -3.81
C PHE A 276 38.75 25.62 -5.17
N ALA A 277 39.29 26.79 -5.56
CA ALA A 277 39.00 27.44 -6.85
C ALA A 277 39.47 26.63 -8.07
N ASP A 278 40.53 25.82 -7.96
CA ASP A 278 41.04 24.97 -9.06
C ASP A 278 40.38 23.59 -9.08
N PHE A 279 39.87 23.16 -7.93
CA PHE A 279 39.16 21.89 -7.77
C PHE A 279 37.72 21.96 -8.30
N LEU A 280 37.01 23.06 -8.02
CA LEU A 280 35.59 23.21 -8.35
C LEU A 280 35.28 23.01 -9.86
N PRO A 281 36.03 23.63 -10.80
CA PRO A 281 35.78 23.43 -12.24
C PRO A 281 36.04 22.00 -12.69
N LYS A 282 37.07 21.34 -12.13
CA LYS A 282 37.38 19.93 -12.43
C LYS A 282 36.29 19.00 -11.90
N PHE A 283 35.78 19.28 -10.70
CA PHE A 283 34.65 18.56 -10.13
C PHE A 283 33.40 18.69 -11.01
N TYR A 284 33.01 19.91 -11.40
CA TYR A 284 31.86 20.14 -12.27
C TYR A 284 32.01 19.52 -13.67
N THR A 285 33.23 19.49 -14.21
CA THR A 285 33.48 18.84 -15.51
C THR A 285 33.28 17.32 -15.41
N ASN A 286 33.80 16.69 -14.35
CA ASN A 286 33.58 15.26 -14.08
C ASN A 286 32.11 14.94 -13.79
N PHE A 287 31.43 15.80 -13.03
CA PHE A 287 30.01 15.68 -12.75
C PHE A 287 29.17 15.73 -14.03
N THR A 288 29.45 16.70 -14.90
CA THR A 288 28.76 16.87 -16.19
C THR A 288 29.04 15.71 -17.14
N TYR A 289 30.27 15.19 -17.15
CA TYR A 289 30.63 13.99 -17.90
C TYR A 289 29.87 12.75 -17.41
N LEU A 290 29.80 12.56 -16.09
CA LEU A 290 29.03 11.47 -15.51
C LEU A 290 27.55 11.59 -15.87
N LEU A 291 26.96 12.77 -15.72
CA LEU A 291 25.54 13.02 -16.01
C LEU A 291 25.19 12.73 -17.49
N ASN A 292 26.07 13.08 -18.44
CA ASN A 292 25.87 12.75 -19.85
C ASN A 292 25.96 11.24 -20.13
N THR A 293 26.87 10.54 -19.44
CA THR A 293 27.01 9.09 -19.55
C THR A 293 25.78 8.38 -18.97
N GLU A 294 25.34 8.83 -17.79
CA GLU A 294 24.14 8.31 -17.11
C GLU A 294 22.86 8.59 -17.90
N ARG A 295 22.73 9.73 -18.59
CA ARG A 295 21.58 9.99 -19.47
C ARG A 295 21.41 8.95 -20.57
N THR A 296 22.51 8.36 -21.05
CA THR A 296 22.48 7.31 -22.07
C THR A 296 22.20 5.94 -21.44
N SER A 297 22.86 5.63 -20.32
CA SER A 297 22.71 4.37 -19.59
C SER A 297 21.32 4.20 -18.94
N ILE A 298 20.78 5.26 -18.32
CA ILE A 298 19.46 5.23 -17.65
C ILE A 298 18.34 5.00 -18.68
N CYS A 299 18.41 5.64 -19.84
CA CYS A 299 17.45 5.42 -20.93
C CYS A 299 17.52 4.00 -21.53
N ALA A 300 18.65 3.31 -21.38
CA ALA A 300 18.81 1.93 -21.84
C ALA A 300 18.36 0.92 -20.77
N ILE A 301 18.66 1.17 -19.50
CA ILE A 301 18.45 0.21 -18.40
C ILE A 301 17.04 0.27 -17.83
N PHE A 302 16.44 1.46 -17.75
CA PHE A 302 15.14 1.65 -17.11
C PHE A 302 14.02 1.89 -18.14
N PRO A 303 12.87 1.22 -18.00
CA PRO A 303 11.69 1.51 -18.81
C PRO A 303 11.09 2.90 -18.50
N ASP A 304 11.32 3.43 -17.29
CA ASP A 304 10.91 4.78 -16.86
C ASP A 304 12.12 5.70 -16.58
N PRO A 305 12.64 6.38 -17.62
CA PRO A 305 13.80 7.27 -17.49
C PRO A 305 13.48 8.59 -16.75
N SER A 306 12.21 9.02 -16.70
CA SER A 306 11.80 10.29 -16.08
C SER A 306 11.80 10.23 -14.55
N PHE A 307 11.25 9.16 -13.97
CA PHE A 307 11.18 8.97 -12.51
C PHE A 307 12.56 8.66 -11.90
N THR A 308 13.44 8.00 -12.67
CA THR A 308 14.83 7.77 -12.24
C THR A 308 15.62 9.07 -12.18
N LEU A 309 15.51 9.92 -13.19
CA LEU A 309 16.23 11.20 -13.25
C LEU A 309 15.74 12.24 -12.22
N SER A 310 14.49 12.18 -11.76
CA SER A 310 13.97 13.11 -10.74
C SER A 310 14.37 12.76 -9.31
N HIS A 311 14.78 11.52 -9.05
CA HIS A 311 15.14 10.99 -7.72
C HIS A 311 16.63 10.62 -7.58
N ALA A 312 17.43 10.76 -8.63
CA ALA A 312 18.89 10.65 -8.62
C ALA A 312 19.53 11.94 -8.08
#